data_AF-K6V015-F1
#
_entry.id   AF-K6V015-F1
#
_cell.length_a   1.000
_cell.length_b   1.000
_cell.length_c   1.000
_cell.angle_alpha   90.00
_cell.angle_beta   90.00
_cell.angle_gamma   90.00
#
_symmetry.space_group_name_H-M   'P 1'
#
loop_
_entity.id
_entity.type
_entity.pdbx_description
1 polymer ?
#
loop_
_entity_poly.entity_id
_entity_poly.type
_entity_poly.pdbx_seq_one_letter_code
_entity_poly.pdbx_strand_id
1 'polypeptide(L)'
;MSFQCPHLNKENSKKNEFYIKCGTEIFKPFLPNFYSVKNEYLNYIKEINDPILRHISIYFVQYYIDGYHYYGESHHTYRSEACKYLNRWLQEKKDLFTYGEQCQTKMNLWESKFKNLWDMLKNEYTIPNTNEKKPWCDKINLSLTTKYPHELTSLNCVESISQESSSSDPRPQQVITDCECTETVVPISLAQQNHVPEMDRTKNIVATSGFTAFGTIGTLLLLYK
;
A
#
# COMPACT_ATOMS: atom_id res chain seq x y z
N MET A 1 1.12 -17.54 -26.63
CA MET A 1 0.50 -18.33 -25.54
C MET A 1 0.63 -17.55 -24.25
N SER A 2 -0.46 -17.30 -23.53
CA SER A 2 -0.40 -16.67 -22.20
C SER A 2 0.23 -17.66 -21.21
N PHE A 3 1.19 -17.20 -20.43
CA PHE A 3 1.74 -18.02 -19.36
C PHE A 3 0.73 -18.13 -18.21
N GLN A 4 0.45 -19.34 -17.76
CA GLN A 4 -0.45 -19.58 -16.62
C GLN A 4 0.38 -19.89 -15.37
N CYS A 5 0.04 -19.24 -14.26
CA CYS A 5 0.70 -19.45 -12.98
C CYS A 5 0.25 -20.77 -12.33
N PRO A 6 1.17 -21.50 -11.68
CA PRO A 6 0.84 -22.75 -10.99
C PRO A 6 -0.12 -22.49 -9.83
N HIS A 7 -1.01 -23.44 -9.58
CA HIS A 7 -1.93 -23.35 -8.44
C HIS A 7 -1.16 -23.51 -7.12
N LEU A 8 -1.29 -22.53 -6.22
CA LEU A 8 -0.68 -22.57 -4.90
C LEU A 8 -1.45 -23.50 -3.96
N ASN A 9 -0.79 -24.52 -3.40
CA ASN A 9 -1.32 -25.28 -2.27
C ASN A 9 -0.89 -24.63 -0.95
N LYS A 10 -1.86 -24.04 -0.23
CA LYS A 10 -1.59 -23.35 1.05
C LYS A 10 -1.35 -24.28 2.24
N GLU A 11 -1.74 -25.55 2.12
CA GLU A 11 -1.64 -26.53 3.20
C GLU A 11 -0.38 -27.40 3.09
N ASN A 12 0.20 -27.50 1.90
CA ASN A 12 1.38 -28.33 1.65
C ASN A 12 2.35 -27.66 0.67
N SER A 13 3.47 -27.17 1.19
CA SER A 13 4.50 -26.48 0.41
C SER A 13 5.41 -27.40 -0.41
N LYS A 14 5.45 -28.71 -0.15
CA LYS A 14 6.44 -29.62 -0.77
C LYS A 14 6.42 -29.63 -2.30
N LYS A 15 5.25 -29.42 -2.89
CA LYS A 15 5.04 -29.47 -4.35
C LYS A 15 4.72 -28.11 -4.97
N ASN A 16 4.78 -27.03 -4.21
CA ASN A 16 4.51 -25.71 -4.76
C ASN A 16 5.64 -25.30 -5.72
N GLU A 17 5.24 -24.81 -6.88
CA GLU A 17 6.14 -24.26 -7.88
C GLU A 17 6.07 -22.74 -7.84
N PHE A 18 7.21 -22.10 -8.09
CA PHE A 18 7.29 -20.65 -8.15
C PHE A 18 7.98 -20.20 -9.43
N TYR A 19 7.36 -19.25 -10.10
CA TYR A 19 7.93 -18.55 -11.24
C TYR A 19 7.87 -17.05 -10.97
N ILE A 20 8.97 -16.32 -11.20
CA ILE A 20 9.08 -14.87 -10.90
C ILE A 20 7.89 -14.06 -11.46
N LYS A 21 7.44 -14.39 -12.67
CA LYS A 21 6.30 -13.77 -13.36
C LYS A 21 4.95 -13.93 -12.65
N CYS A 22 4.86 -14.86 -11.71
CA CYS A 22 3.68 -15.08 -10.85
C CYS A 22 3.82 -14.44 -9.47
N GLY A 23 4.94 -13.75 -9.20
CA GLY A 23 5.24 -13.25 -7.87
C GLY A 23 4.16 -12.34 -7.31
N THR A 24 3.49 -11.53 -8.13
CA THR A 24 2.40 -10.64 -7.71
C THR A 24 1.08 -11.35 -7.40
N GLU A 25 0.89 -12.59 -7.87
CA GLU A 25 -0.29 -13.38 -7.48
C GLU A 25 -0.15 -13.93 -6.05
N ILE A 26 1.10 -14.23 -5.67
CA ILE A 26 1.44 -14.80 -4.37
C ILE A 26 1.70 -13.69 -3.35
N PHE A 27 2.62 -12.78 -3.67
CA PHE A 27 2.98 -11.60 -2.89
C PHE A 27 2.18 -10.41 -3.43
N LYS A 28 0.90 -10.39 -3.07
CA LYS A 28 -0.09 -9.45 -3.61
C LYS A 28 0.25 -7.99 -3.30
N PRO A 29 0.39 -7.11 -4.30
CA PRO A 29 0.76 -5.70 -4.09
C PRO A 29 -0.08 -4.95 -3.07
N PHE A 30 -1.34 -5.35 -2.92
CA PHE A 30 -2.26 -4.85 -1.92
C PHE A 30 -2.84 -6.01 -1.10
N LEU A 31 -2.71 -5.91 0.21
CA LEU A 31 -3.31 -6.81 1.18
C LEU A 31 -4.42 -6.08 1.93
N PRO A 32 -5.65 -6.61 1.93
CA PRO A 32 -6.74 -6.00 2.70
C PRO A 32 -6.53 -6.15 4.20
N ASN A 33 -5.77 -7.16 4.62
CA ASN A 33 -5.54 -7.53 6.01
C ASN A 33 -4.21 -8.28 6.15
N PHE A 34 -3.65 -8.29 7.36
CA PHE A 34 -2.43 -9.03 7.72
C PHE A 34 -2.79 -10.12 8.73
N TYR A 35 -2.65 -11.38 8.34
CA TYR A 35 -3.10 -12.53 9.13
C TYR A 35 -1.96 -13.37 9.69
N SER A 36 -0.79 -13.32 9.04
CA SER A 36 0.36 -14.17 9.39
C SER A 36 1.34 -13.48 10.35
N VAL A 37 1.11 -12.20 10.68
CA VAL A 37 2.02 -11.38 11.48
C VAL A 37 1.77 -11.61 12.98
N LYS A 38 2.73 -12.23 13.68
CA LYS A 38 2.67 -12.46 15.13
C LYS A 38 2.84 -11.17 15.94
N ASN A 39 2.35 -11.19 17.18
CA ASN A 39 2.39 -10.05 18.10
C ASN A 39 3.81 -9.51 18.36
N GLU A 40 4.82 -10.37 18.40
CA GLU A 40 6.21 -9.95 18.60
C GLU A 40 6.72 -9.02 17.48
N TYR A 41 6.36 -9.33 16.22
CA TYR A 41 6.67 -8.48 15.07
C TYR A 41 5.85 -7.19 15.09
N LEU A 42 4.57 -7.27 15.46
CA LEU A 42 3.72 -6.08 15.61
C LEU A 42 4.27 -5.12 16.66
N ASN A 43 4.72 -5.65 17.80
CA ASN A 43 5.35 -4.86 18.87
C ASN A 43 6.62 -4.17 18.36
N TYR A 44 7.47 -4.88 17.61
CA TYR A 44 8.65 -4.27 17.01
C TYR A 44 8.30 -3.16 16.00
N ILE A 45 7.33 -3.43 15.11
CA ILE A 45 6.90 -2.51 14.05
C ILE A 45 6.24 -1.25 14.62
N LYS A 46 5.52 -1.37 15.74
CA LYS A 46 4.88 -0.25 16.44
C LYS A 46 5.91 0.84 16.83
N GLU A 47 7.13 0.44 17.16
CA GLU A 47 8.24 1.33 17.54
C GLU A 47 8.95 2.01 16.34
N ILE A 48 8.45 1.81 15.12
CA ILE A 48 8.92 2.50 13.91
C ILE A 48 8.07 3.75 13.72
N ASN A 49 8.64 4.94 13.95
CA ASN A 49 7.91 6.21 13.85
C ASN A 49 7.57 6.61 12.41
N ASP A 50 8.42 6.25 11.45
CA ASP A 50 8.20 6.57 10.05
C ASP A 50 7.06 5.72 9.47
N PRO A 51 5.96 6.32 8.99
CA PRO A 51 4.78 5.58 8.55
C PRO A 51 5.04 4.75 7.29
N ILE A 52 5.90 5.23 6.38
CA ILE A 52 6.25 4.51 5.16
C ILE A 52 7.07 3.29 5.53
N LEU A 53 8.08 3.46 6.38
CA LEU A 53 8.90 2.35 6.83
C LEU A 53 8.09 1.32 7.59
N ARG A 54 7.19 1.76 8.48
CA ARG A 54 6.25 0.89 9.20
C ARG A 54 5.39 0.07 8.24
N HIS A 55 4.89 0.70 7.18
CA HIS A 55 4.10 0.03 6.14
C HIS A 55 4.93 -1.01 5.36
N ILE A 56 6.16 -0.67 4.97
CA ILE A 56 7.05 -1.62 4.29
C ILE A 56 7.37 -2.81 5.23
N SER A 57 7.62 -2.54 6.51
CA SER A 57 7.94 -3.57 7.50
C SER A 57 6.80 -4.59 7.70
N ILE A 58 5.54 -4.16 7.80
CA ILE A 58 4.42 -5.11 7.98
C ILE A 58 4.20 -5.99 6.74
N TYR A 59 4.33 -5.42 5.54
CA TYR A 59 4.29 -6.19 4.29
C TYR A 59 5.45 -7.19 4.21
N PHE A 60 6.65 -6.76 4.59
CA PHE A 60 7.82 -7.62 4.57
C PHE A 60 7.64 -8.83 5.50
N VAL A 61 7.16 -8.62 6.73
CA VAL A 61 6.91 -9.72 7.66
C VAL A 61 5.86 -10.68 7.11
N GLN A 62 4.72 -10.16 6.63
CA GLN A 62 3.67 -11.00 6.04
C GLN A 62 4.22 -11.83 4.87
N TYR A 63 4.94 -11.21 3.93
CA TYR A 63 5.50 -11.91 2.78
C TYR A 63 6.59 -12.91 3.16
N TYR A 64 7.42 -12.60 4.14
CA TYR A 64 8.45 -13.52 4.58
C TYR A 64 7.84 -14.78 5.20
N ILE A 65 6.80 -14.62 6.02
CA ILE A 65 6.08 -15.72 6.66
C ILE A 65 5.28 -16.53 5.64
N ASP A 66 4.53 -15.86 4.76
CA ASP A 66 3.79 -16.53 3.69
C ASP A 66 4.72 -17.28 2.74
N GLY A 67 5.85 -16.66 2.36
CA GLY A 67 6.87 -17.27 1.54
C GLY A 67 7.44 -18.54 2.17
N TYR A 68 7.68 -18.53 3.49
CA TYR A 68 8.06 -19.73 4.24
C TYR A 68 6.97 -20.80 4.19
N HIS A 69 5.72 -20.46 4.53
CA HIS A 69 4.63 -21.43 4.57
C HIS A 69 4.34 -22.03 3.21
N TYR A 70 4.52 -21.27 2.13
CA TYR A 70 4.23 -21.68 0.77
C TYR A 70 5.41 -22.37 0.09
N TYR A 71 6.66 -22.00 0.41
CA TYR A 71 7.82 -22.48 -0.32
C TYR A 71 8.98 -23.03 0.53
N GLY A 72 8.89 -22.99 1.86
CA GLY A 72 9.96 -23.43 2.77
C GLY A 72 10.40 -24.87 2.54
N GLU A 73 9.46 -25.77 2.25
CA GLU A 73 9.72 -27.18 1.92
C GLU A 73 9.64 -27.51 0.42
N SER A 74 9.40 -26.53 -0.44
CA SER A 74 9.39 -26.76 -1.88
C SER A 74 10.77 -27.19 -2.39
N HIS A 75 10.81 -27.72 -3.61
CA HIS A 75 12.06 -27.97 -4.32
C HIS A 75 12.97 -26.74 -4.27
N HIS A 76 14.28 -26.95 -4.06
CA HIS A 76 15.26 -25.89 -3.85
C HIS A 76 15.15 -24.77 -4.88
N THR A 77 14.99 -25.11 -6.17
CA THR A 77 14.83 -24.13 -7.26
C THR A 77 13.68 -23.16 -7.01
N TYR A 78 12.49 -23.66 -6.69
CA TYR A 78 11.31 -22.82 -6.49
C TYR A 78 11.39 -21.98 -5.22
N ARG A 79 11.92 -22.57 -4.14
CA ARG A 79 12.20 -21.84 -2.90
C ARG A 79 13.19 -20.69 -3.13
N SER A 80 14.29 -20.97 -3.85
CA SER A 80 15.29 -19.96 -4.19
C SER A 80 14.71 -18.85 -5.06
N GLU A 81 13.86 -19.18 -6.04
CA GLU A 81 13.21 -18.18 -6.88
C GLU A 81 12.20 -17.31 -6.10
N ALA A 82 11.43 -17.90 -5.19
CA ALA A 82 10.54 -17.15 -4.29
C ALA A 82 11.33 -16.20 -3.38
N CYS A 83 12.42 -16.67 -2.79
CA CYS A 83 13.30 -15.85 -1.96
C CYS A 83 13.97 -14.73 -2.76
N LYS A 84 14.42 -14.99 -4.01
CA LYS A 84 14.96 -13.95 -4.90
C LYS A 84 13.93 -12.88 -5.21
N TYR A 85 12.68 -13.28 -5.47
CA TYR A 85 11.58 -12.35 -5.70
C TYR A 85 11.37 -11.44 -4.48
N LEU A 86 11.28 -12.02 -3.28
CA LEU A 86 11.11 -11.26 -2.04
C LEU A 86 12.27 -10.27 -1.80
N ASN A 87 13.52 -10.69 -2.05
CA ASN A 87 14.68 -9.82 -1.96
C ASN A 87 14.63 -8.65 -2.97
N ARG A 88 14.19 -8.91 -4.21
CA ARG A 88 14.00 -7.86 -5.23
C ARG A 88 12.93 -6.87 -4.80
N TRP A 89 11.78 -7.37 -4.36
CA TRP A 89 10.72 -6.52 -3.82
C TRP A 89 11.23 -5.65 -2.68
N LEU A 90 12.00 -6.22 -1.75
CA LEU A 90 12.56 -5.46 -0.63
C LEU A 90 13.56 -4.40 -1.09
N GLN A 91 14.40 -4.71 -2.08
CA GLN A 91 15.33 -3.75 -2.68
C GLN A 91 14.58 -2.59 -3.36
N GLU A 92 13.50 -2.86 -4.08
CA GLU A 92 12.66 -1.82 -4.68
C GLU A 92 12.04 -0.91 -3.60
N LYS A 93 11.60 -1.48 -2.48
CA LYS A 93 11.07 -0.68 -1.35
C LYS A 93 12.16 0.13 -0.66
N LYS A 94 13.37 -0.42 -0.52
CA LYS A 94 14.54 0.31 -0.02
C LYS A 94 14.81 1.51 -0.91
N ASP A 95 14.97 1.27 -2.21
CA ASP A 95 15.26 2.29 -3.21
C ASP A 95 14.24 3.44 -3.19
N LEU A 96 12.95 3.10 -3.15
CA LEU A 96 11.87 4.08 -3.02
C LEU A 96 11.96 4.87 -1.71
N PHE A 97 12.15 4.19 -0.59
CA PHE A 97 12.17 4.80 0.74
C PHE A 97 13.38 5.73 0.94
N THR A 98 14.51 5.40 0.33
CA THR A 98 15.78 6.12 0.51
C THR A 98 16.08 7.07 -0.64
N TYR A 99 15.16 7.20 -1.59
CA TYR A 99 15.31 8.00 -2.81
C TYR A 99 16.60 7.62 -3.57
N GLY A 100 16.75 6.34 -3.89
CA GLY A 100 17.97 5.83 -4.53
C GLY A 100 19.22 6.03 -3.69
N GLU A 101 19.10 5.83 -2.38
CA GLU A 101 20.17 5.99 -1.38
C GLU A 101 20.66 7.44 -1.19
N GLN A 102 20.02 8.44 -1.81
CA GLN A 102 20.39 9.85 -1.66
C GLN A 102 19.97 10.43 -0.29
N CYS A 103 18.92 9.88 0.35
CA CYS A 103 18.49 10.28 1.67
C CYS A 103 19.23 9.51 2.78
N GLN A 104 20.35 10.05 3.26
CA GLN A 104 21.17 9.40 4.30
C GLN A 104 20.39 9.12 5.60
N THR A 105 19.51 10.03 6.03
CA THR A 105 18.69 9.82 7.24
C THR A 105 17.75 8.61 7.07
N LYS A 106 17.14 8.46 5.89
CA LYS A 106 16.27 7.34 5.56
C LYS A 106 17.08 6.04 5.41
N MET A 107 18.29 6.10 4.84
CA MET A 107 19.22 4.97 4.80
C MET A 107 19.57 4.46 6.21
N ASN A 108 19.94 5.37 7.12
CA ASN A 108 20.28 5.00 8.51
C ASN A 108 19.07 4.39 9.23
N LEU A 109 17.88 4.95 9.02
CA LEU A 109 16.64 4.44 9.59
C LEU A 109 16.30 3.05 9.04
N TRP A 110 16.46 2.86 7.72
CA TRP A 110 16.31 1.56 7.08
C TRP A 110 17.23 0.51 7.70
N GLU A 111 18.56 0.75 7.69
CA GLU A 111 19.52 -0.23 8.18
C GLU A 111 19.31 -0.58 9.66
N SER A 112 19.03 0.42 10.50
CA SER A 112 18.81 0.21 11.94
C SER A 112 17.54 -0.61 12.24
N LYS A 113 16.46 -0.42 11.47
CA LYS A 113 15.18 -1.12 11.70
C LYS A 113 15.10 -2.45 10.94
N PHE A 114 15.48 -2.48 9.66
CA PHE A 114 15.35 -3.68 8.84
C PHE A 114 16.33 -4.79 9.21
N LYS A 115 17.56 -4.45 9.65
CA LYS A 115 18.52 -5.48 10.07
C LYS A 115 17.95 -6.31 11.22
N ASN A 116 17.45 -5.65 12.25
CA ASN A 116 16.85 -6.30 13.41
C ASN A 116 15.61 -7.11 13.02
N LEU A 117 14.71 -6.54 12.21
CA LEU A 117 13.51 -7.24 11.76
C LEU A 117 13.83 -8.50 10.94
N TRP A 118 14.81 -8.41 10.04
CA TRP A 118 15.30 -9.55 9.26
C TRP A 118 15.91 -10.63 10.16
N ASP A 119 16.72 -10.23 11.13
CA ASP A 119 17.37 -11.16 12.07
C ASP A 119 16.36 -11.92 12.95
N MET A 120 15.26 -11.27 13.35
CA MET A 120 14.15 -11.96 14.04
C MET A 120 13.54 -13.06 13.15
N LEU A 121 13.22 -12.72 11.90
CA LEU A 121 12.57 -13.62 10.96
C LEU A 121 13.45 -14.81 10.54
N LYS A 122 14.73 -14.56 10.24
CA LYS A 122 15.64 -15.62 9.75
C LYS A 122 15.87 -16.73 10.79
N ASN A 123 15.86 -16.36 12.07
CA ASN A 123 16.11 -17.30 13.15
C ASN A 123 14.90 -18.20 13.42
N GLU A 124 13.70 -17.71 13.14
CA GLU A 124 12.46 -18.44 13.37
C GLU A 124 12.10 -19.38 12.20
N TYR A 125 12.17 -18.87 10.97
CA TYR A 125 11.70 -19.59 9.78
C TYR A 125 12.86 -20.25 9.04
N THR A 126 13.18 -21.48 9.44
CA THR A 126 14.33 -22.25 8.94
C THR A 126 13.88 -23.48 8.15
N ILE A 127 14.71 -23.95 7.22
CA ILE A 127 14.41 -25.11 6.39
C ILE A 127 14.38 -26.36 7.27
N PRO A 128 13.32 -27.20 7.19
CA PRO A 128 13.29 -28.46 7.93
C PRO A 128 14.42 -29.41 7.50
N ASN A 129 14.95 -30.17 8.45
CA ASN A 129 15.89 -31.28 8.22
C ASN A 129 17.29 -30.90 7.69
N THR A 130 17.74 -29.66 7.88
CA THR A 130 19.15 -29.32 7.76
C THR A 130 19.82 -29.41 9.14
N ASN A 131 20.98 -30.06 9.24
CA ASN A 131 21.76 -30.15 10.48
C ASN A 131 22.12 -28.77 11.07
N GLU A 132 22.11 -27.75 10.21
CA GLU A 132 22.26 -26.34 10.55
C GLU A 132 20.89 -25.66 10.42
N LYS A 133 20.50 -24.80 11.37
CA LYS A 133 19.28 -24.00 11.33
C LYS A 133 19.37 -22.91 10.25
N LYS A 134 19.33 -23.31 8.98
CA LYS A 134 19.46 -22.41 7.84
C LYS A 134 18.13 -21.71 7.57
N PRO A 135 18.08 -20.38 7.45
CA PRO A 135 16.84 -19.68 7.09
C PRO A 135 16.33 -20.13 5.72
N TRP A 136 15.02 -20.10 5.53
CA TRP A 136 14.43 -20.44 4.23
C TRP A 136 14.77 -19.41 3.13
N CYS A 137 15.01 -18.16 3.54
CA CYS A 137 15.41 -17.08 2.66
C CYS A 137 16.51 -16.21 3.29
N ASP A 138 17.65 -16.17 2.62
CA ASP A 138 18.79 -15.31 2.99
C ASP A 138 18.71 -13.95 2.28
N LYS A 139 19.29 -12.92 2.91
CA LYS A 139 19.42 -11.59 2.31
C LYS A 139 20.40 -11.69 1.14
N ILE A 140 19.96 -11.22 -0.02
CA ILE A 140 20.78 -11.10 -1.22
C ILE A 140 21.14 -9.63 -1.37
N ASN A 141 22.45 -9.33 -1.45
CA ASN A 141 22.90 -7.96 -1.73
C ASN A 141 22.62 -7.63 -3.20
N LEU A 142 21.63 -6.77 -3.43
CA LEU A 142 21.28 -6.25 -4.74
C LEU A 142 21.71 -4.79 -4.81
N SER A 143 22.45 -4.42 -5.87
CA SER A 143 22.90 -3.04 -6.10
C SER A 143 22.04 -2.36 -7.16
N LEU A 144 20.71 -2.47 -7.01
CA LEU A 144 19.75 -1.80 -7.88
C LEU A 144 19.37 -0.47 -7.21
N THR A 145 19.85 0.64 -7.78
CA THR A 145 19.50 1.98 -7.33
C THR A 145 18.97 2.82 -8.49
N THR A 146 17.92 3.60 -8.22
CA THR A 146 17.31 4.50 -9.18
C THR A 146 18.19 5.73 -9.39
N LYS A 147 18.44 6.06 -10.67
CA LYS A 147 19.07 7.32 -11.06
C LYS A 147 17.98 8.32 -11.39
N TYR A 148 17.91 9.40 -10.61
CA TYR A 148 16.91 10.44 -10.80
C TYR A 148 17.39 11.47 -11.83
N PRO A 149 16.48 12.03 -12.66
CA PRO A 149 16.76 13.20 -13.49
C PRO A 149 17.23 14.39 -12.64
N HIS A 150 18.16 15.18 -13.19
CA HIS A 150 18.75 16.33 -12.48
C HIS A 150 17.72 17.42 -12.14
N GLU A 151 16.59 17.46 -12.83
CA GLU A 151 15.49 18.38 -12.56
C GLU A 151 14.80 18.10 -11.22
N LEU A 152 14.95 16.89 -10.67
CA LEU A 152 14.33 16.44 -9.40
C LEU A 152 15.30 16.51 -8.20
N THR A 153 16.33 17.36 -8.26
CA THR A 153 17.42 17.40 -7.26
C THR A 153 17.04 18.11 -5.95
N SER A 154 15.95 18.89 -5.91
CA SER A 154 15.46 19.47 -4.64
C SER A 154 14.77 18.40 -3.79
N LEU A 155 15.56 17.69 -2.98
CA LEU A 155 15.08 16.60 -2.15
C LEU A 155 14.95 17.03 -0.69
N ASN A 156 13.73 16.95 -0.14
CA ASN A 156 13.49 17.08 1.29
C ASN A 156 13.36 15.69 1.92
N CYS A 157 14.42 15.21 2.57
CA CYS A 157 14.43 13.90 3.22
C CYS A 157 13.75 13.88 4.62
N VAL A 158 13.29 15.02 5.12
CA VAL A 158 12.86 15.22 6.52
C VAL A 158 11.33 15.22 6.67
N GLU A 159 10.57 15.51 5.61
CA GLU A 159 9.11 15.64 5.67
C GLU A 159 8.38 14.29 5.59
N SER A 160 8.30 13.59 6.72
CA SER A 160 7.22 12.62 6.97
C SER A 160 6.47 12.87 8.27
N ILE A 161 6.81 13.96 8.97
CA ILE A 161 6.10 14.43 10.16
C ILE A 161 5.77 15.89 9.87
N SER A 162 4.59 16.14 9.30
CA SER A 162 3.98 17.46 9.45
C SER A 162 3.87 17.70 10.94
N GLN A 163 4.65 18.63 11.48
CA GLN A 163 4.31 19.23 12.75
C GLN A 163 2.94 19.88 12.51
N GLU A 164 1.88 19.25 13.00
CA GLU A 164 0.65 19.98 13.26
C GLU A 164 1.07 21.11 14.19
N SER A 165 1.25 22.32 13.66
CA SER A 165 1.05 23.49 14.47
C SER A 165 -0.41 23.36 14.91
N SER A 166 -0.63 22.99 16.16
CA SER A 166 -1.94 23.11 16.76
C SER A 166 -2.34 24.58 16.64
N SER A 167 -3.08 24.90 15.58
CA SER A 167 -3.89 26.10 15.59
C SER A 167 -4.83 25.88 16.75
N SER A 168 -4.64 26.64 17.82
CA SER A 168 -5.53 26.68 18.96
C SER A 168 -6.87 27.22 18.46
N ASP A 169 -7.69 26.32 17.93
CA ASP A 169 -9.07 26.62 17.55
C ASP A 169 -9.77 27.10 18.83
N PRO A 170 -10.26 28.36 18.88
CA PRO A 170 -10.96 28.85 20.04
C PRO A 170 -12.24 28.06 20.19
N ARG A 171 -12.31 27.27 21.27
CA ARG A 171 -13.45 26.46 21.69
C ARG A 171 -14.78 27.20 21.43
N PRO A 172 -15.74 26.62 20.69
CA PRO A 172 -17.06 27.21 20.57
C PRO A 172 -17.66 27.34 21.98
N GLN A 173 -18.02 28.56 22.37
CA GLN A 173 -18.70 28.80 23.64
C GLN A 173 -20.02 28.03 23.65
N GLN A 174 -20.26 27.29 24.72
CA GLN A 174 -21.53 26.60 24.94
C GLN A 174 -22.63 27.65 25.05
N VAL A 175 -23.47 27.76 24.03
CA VAL A 175 -24.74 28.49 24.11
C VAL A 175 -25.72 27.58 24.85
N ILE A 176 -26.03 27.92 26.09
CA ILE A 176 -27.10 27.30 26.86
C ILE A 176 -28.41 27.62 26.13
N THR A 177 -29.13 26.58 25.70
CA THR A 177 -30.48 26.67 25.15
C THR A 177 -31.44 26.01 26.12
N ASP A 178 -31.89 26.78 27.11
CA ASP A 178 -33.11 26.43 27.83
C ASP A 178 -34.28 26.90 26.95
N CYS A 179 -35.05 25.95 26.42
CA CYS A 179 -36.34 26.23 25.81
C CYS A 179 -37.43 25.55 26.63
N GLU A 180 -38.14 26.34 27.44
CA GLU A 180 -39.46 25.97 27.95
C GLU A 180 -40.49 26.14 26.84
N CYS A 181 -41.09 25.04 26.39
CA CYS A 181 -42.19 25.09 25.44
C CYS A 181 -43.49 25.40 26.19
N THR A 182 -44.06 26.59 25.98
CA THR A 182 -45.46 26.85 26.32
C THR A 182 -46.30 26.67 25.06
N GLU A 183 -47.24 25.74 25.09
CA GLU A 183 -48.19 25.49 23.99
C GLU A 183 -49.01 26.75 23.69
N THR A 184 -49.09 27.15 22.42
CA THR A 184 -49.94 28.27 21.99
C THR A 184 -50.96 27.83 20.95
N VAL A 185 -52.22 28.08 21.29
CA VAL A 185 -53.42 27.93 20.46
C VAL A 185 -53.40 28.97 19.33
N VAL A 186 -53.74 28.51 18.12
CA VAL A 186 -53.85 29.25 16.85
C VAL A 186 -55.34 29.61 16.61
N PRO A 187 -55.80 30.51 15.69
CA PRO A 187 -55.20 31.56 14.83
C PRO A 187 -55.96 32.94 14.90
N ILE A 188 -55.53 33.96 14.12
CA ILE A 188 -56.31 34.57 13.01
C ILE A 188 -55.45 35.60 12.23
N SER A 189 -55.65 35.53 10.92
CA SER A 189 -55.00 36.16 9.76
C SER A 189 -55.20 37.66 9.54
N LEU A 190 -54.27 38.34 8.84
CA LEU A 190 -54.49 38.94 7.50
C LEU A 190 -53.20 39.60 6.92
N ALA A 191 -52.92 39.33 5.63
CA ALA A 191 -52.37 40.22 4.57
C ALA A 191 -51.05 41.02 4.83
N GLN A 192 -50.05 41.15 3.94
CA GLN A 192 -49.85 40.81 2.53
C GLN A 192 -48.35 40.99 2.17
N GLN A 193 -47.73 39.92 1.65
CA GLN A 193 -46.90 39.84 0.42
C GLN A 193 -45.67 40.76 0.24
N ASN A 194 -44.47 40.16 0.10
CA ASN A 194 -43.66 40.20 -1.13
C ASN A 194 -42.28 39.48 -0.99
N HIS A 195 -42.05 38.51 -1.90
CA HIS A 195 -40.78 38.08 -2.54
C HIS A 195 -39.59 37.62 -1.66
N VAL A 196 -38.82 36.55 -1.91
CA VAL A 196 -38.66 35.52 -2.97
C VAL A 196 -37.62 34.48 -2.41
N PRO A 197 -37.39 33.30 -3.03
CA PRO A 197 -37.40 32.03 -2.33
C PRO A 197 -36.05 31.35 -2.11
N GLU A 198 -36.13 30.42 -1.16
CA GLU A 198 -35.33 29.22 -0.92
C GLU A 198 -34.72 28.63 -2.20
N MET A 199 -33.39 28.46 -2.18
CA MET A 199 -32.63 27.82 -3.26
C MET A 199 -32.22 26.41 -2.81
N ASP A 200 -33.08 25.43 -3.06
CA ASP A 200 -32.68 24.03 -3.20
C ASP A 200 -32.34 23.77 -4.68
N ARG A 201 -31.09 23.42 -4.95
CA ARG A 201 -30.62 23.00 -6.27
C ARG A 201 -30.08 21.58 -6.21
N THR A 202 -30.99 20.63 -6.08
CA THR A 202 -30.81 19.33 -6.71
C THR A 202 -31.30 19.43 -8.16
N LYS A 203 -30.38 19.65 -9.11
CA LYS A 203 -30.65 19.56 -10.55
C LYS A 203 -29.55 18.79 -11.29
N ASN A 204 -29.94 17.58 -11.69
CA ASN A 204 -29.79 17.01 -13.03
C ASN A 204 -28.41 17.09 -13.69
N ILE A 205 -27.66 15.98 -13.67
CA ILE A 205 -26.72 15.66 -14.74
C ILE A 205 -27.48 14.81 -15.76
N VAL A 206 -27.79 15.44 -16.89
CA VAL A 206 -28.37 14.81 -18.08
C VAL A 206 -27.28 13.99 -18.77
N ALA A 207 -27.54 12.69 -18.96
CA ALA A 207 -26.75 11.82 -19.81
C ALA A 207 -27.26 11.94 -21.26
N THR A 208 -26.57 12.72 -22.09
CA THR A 208 -26.78 12.71 -23.55
C THR A 208 -26.01 11.55 -24.17
N SER A 209 -26.75 10.48 -24.49
CA SER A 209 -26.35 9.48 -25.45
C SER A 209 -26.53 10.05 -26.87
N GLY A 210 -25.49 9.94 -27.69
CA GLY A 210 -25.48 10.42 -29.08
C GLY A 210 -24.60 9.52 -29.93
N PHE A 211 -25.19 8.43 -30.42
CA PHE A 211 -24.64 7.64 -31.52
C PHE A 211 -24.62 8.50 -32.80
N THR A 212 -23.47 8.59 -33.46
CA THR A 212 -23.41 8.78 -34.92
C THR A 212 -22.46 7.74 -35.49
N ALA A 213 -23.05 6.65 -35.98
CA ALA A 213 -22.46 5.82 -37.01
C ALA A 213 -22.64 6.52 -38.38
N PHE A 214 -21.77 6.17 -39.34
CA PHE A 214 -21.63 6.65 -40.72
C PHE A 214 -20.50 7.67 -40.95
N GLY A 215 -19.34 7.11 -41.28
CA GLY A 215 -18.16 7.79 -41.80
C GLY A 215 -17.15 6.79 -42.36
N THR A 216 -17.65 5.83 -43.15
CA THR A 216 -16.85 4.88 -43.93
C THR A 216 -16.14 5.61 -45.07
N ILE A 217 -14.91 5.17 -45.36
CA ILE A 217 -14.14 5.37 -46.61
C ILE A 217 -13.40 6.72 -46.70
N GLY A 218 -12.16 6.76 -46.20
CA GLY A 218 -11.33 7.95 -46.40
C GLY A 218 -9.87 7.92 -45.95
N THR A 219 -9.26 6.79 -45.59
CA THR A 219 -7.81 6.78 -45.19
C THR A 219 -7.03 5.51 -45.53
N LEU A 220 -7.60 4.57 -46.29
CA LEU A 220 -6.85 3.42 -46.83
C LEU A 220 -5.92 3.77 -48.02
N LEU A 221 -5.77 5.05 -48.38
CA LEU A 221 -4.94 5.52 -49.50
C LEU A 221 -3.60 6.15 -49.11
N LEU A 222 -3.18 6.09 -47.84
CA LEU A 222 -1.89 6.67 -47.38
C LEU A 222 -0.82 5.64 -47.00
N LEU A 223 -1.05 4.34 -47.20
CA LEU A 223 -0.06 3.29 -46.89
C LEU A 223 0.59 2.64 -48.12
N TYR A 224 0.42 3.21 -49.31
CA TYR A 224 1.24 2.86 -50.48
C TYR A 224 1.81 4.12 -51.12
N LYS A 225 2.96 4.56 -50.61
CA LYS A 225 3.95 5.30 -51.39
C LYS A 225 5.35 4.94 -50.91
#